data_AF-A0AAV2QM65-F1
#
_entry.id   AF-A0AAV2QM65-F1
#
_cell.length_a   1.000
_cell.length_b   1.000
_cell.length_c   1.000
_cell.angle_alpha   90.00
_cell.angle_beta   90.00
_cell.angle_gamma   90.00
#
_symmetry.space_group_name_H-M   'P 1'
#
loop_
_entity.id
_entity.type
_entity.pdbx_description
1 polymer ?
#
loop_
_entity_poly.entity_id
_entity_poly.type
_entity_poly.pdbx_seq_one_letter_code
_entity_poly.pdbx_strand_id
1 'polypeptide(L)'
;MSCQYIQQLTGKAHTLESHMRIHTGEKPYQCNHCDKAFRTIQIDKTNHIRHMRTHTAEKPYKCSHCDKSFTDNSYLTIHLRIHTGEKPYQCSHCDRTFSSTSSLRSHLRTHTGEKPFKCNNCKMSFRENIQLTRHFRRHTGEKPYQCSQCDKTFSHNSNLTSHLRTHTEEKPFQCNNCEKSFREIVQLTSHMRRHTGE
;
A
#
# COMPACT_ATOMS: atom_id res chain seq x y z
N MET A 1 -34.21 10.57 10.93
CA MET A 1 -34.10 12.04 10.99
C MET A 1 -34.42 12.57 9.61
N SER A 2 -35.60 13.15 9.41
CA SER A 2 -36.02 13.66 8.10
C SER A 2 -35.25 14.94 7.74
N CYS A 3 -34.94 15.16 6.46
CA CYS A 3 -34.24 16.36 5.99
C CYS A 3 -35.00 17.66 6.36
N GLN A 4 -36.31 17.58 6.59
CA GLN A 4 -37.15 18.66 7.11
C GLN A 4 -36.73 19.13 8.52
N TYR A 5 -36.18 18.23 9.35
CA TYR A 5 -35.68 18.58 10.69
C TYR A 5 -34.35 19.34 10.64
N ILE A 6 -33.50 19.06 9.64
CA ILE A 6 -32.24 19.79 9.39
C ILE A 6 -32.54 21.23 8.94
N GLN A 7 -33.63 21.43 8.19
CA GLN A 7 -34.08 22.74 7.70
C GLN A 7 -34.46 23.72 8.84
N GLN A 8 -35.00 23.20 9.95
CA GLN A 8 -35.37 24.02 11.12
C GLN A 8 -34.16 24.42 11.98
N LEU A 9 -33.07 23.66 11.98
CA LEU A 9 -31.91 23.89 12.85
C LEU A 9 -30.83 24.79 12.24
N THR A 10 -30.69 24.84 10.90
CA THR A 10 -29.53 25.52 10.27
C THR A 10 -29.86 26.86 9.62
N GLY A 11 -31.14 27.19 9.38
CA GLY A 11 -31.58 28.49 8.84
C GLY A 11 -30.96 28.91 7.50
N LYS A 12 -30.24 28.02 6.80
CA LYS A 12 -29.45 28.35 5.59
C LYS A 12 -29.77 27.39 4.44
N ALA A 13 -30.53 27.88 3.45
CA ALA A 13 -30.93 27.13 2.26
C ALA A 13 -29.74 26.49 1.49
N HIS A 14 -28.61 27.19 1.40
CA HIS A 14 -27.38 26.71 0.74
C HIS A 14 -26.82 25.42 1.37
N THR A 15 -27.02 25.22 2.68
CA THR A 15 -26.54 24.00 3.37
C THR A 15 -27.43 22.79 3.12
N LEU A 16 -28.74 23.00 2.91
CA LEU A 16 -29.70 21.95 2.60
C LEU A 16 -29.55 21.45 1.16
N GLU A 17 -29.43 22.36 0.19
CA GLU A 17 -29.20 22.00 -1.22
C GLU A 17 -27.90 21.19 -1.40
N SER A 18 -26.82 21.65 -0.76
CA SER A 18 -25.54 20.95 -0.74
C SER A 18 -25.62 19.58 -0.03
N HIS A 19 -26.43 19.47 1.03
CA HIS A 19 -26.70 18.22 1.73
C HIS A 19 -27.48 17.24 0.84
N MET A 20 -28.44 17.71 0.05
CA MET A 20 -29.24 16.86 -0.85
C MET A 20 -28.40 16.18 -1.94
N ARG A 21 -27.24 16.75 -2.32
CA ARG A 21 -26.26 16.10 -3.22
C ARG A 21 -25.71 14.77 -2.65
N ILE A 22 -25.69 14.66 -1.32
CA ILE A 22 -26.14 13.51 -0.52
C ILE A 22 -26.70 12.29 -1.27
N HIS A 23 -27.99 12.45 -1.53
CA HIS A 23 -28.93 11.44 -1.98
C HIS A 23 -28.98 11.38 -3.51
N THR A 24 -28.78 12.50 -4.19
CA THR A 24 -28.82 12.57 -5.66
C THR A 24 -27.54 12.08 -6.33
N GLY A 25 -26.42 12.07 -5.61
CA GLY A 25 -25.13 11.65 -6.15
C GLY A 25 -24.41 12.70 -7.01
N GLU A 26 -25.02 13.88 -7.18
CA GLU A 26 -24.50 14.97 -8.00
C GLU A 26 -23.12 15.46 -7.52
N LYS A 27 -22.17 15.59 -8.47
CA LYS A 27 -20.79 16.02 -8.22
C LYS A 27 -20.39 17.16 -9.17
N PRO A 28 -20.82 18.40 -8.90
CA PRO A 28 -20.64 19.52 -9.84
C PRO A 28 -19.19 19.97 -10.02
N TYR A 29 -18.29 19.61 -9.10
CA TYR A 29 -16.95 20.17 -9.05
C TYR A 29 -15.92 19.16 -9.54
N GLN A 30 -15.52 19.28 -10.79
CA GLN A 30 -14.54 18.39 -11.42
C GLN A 30 -13.11 18.85 -11.11
N CYS A 31 -12.20 17.88 -10.99
CA CYS A 31 -10.77 18.16 -10.93
C CYS A 31 -10.25 18.42 -12.34
N ASN A 32 -9.52 19.51 -12.53
CA ASN A 32 -8.95 19.86 -13.84
C ASN A 32 -7.73 19.00 -14.24
N HIS A 33 -7.29 18.07 -13.38
CA HIS A 33 -6.13 17.20 -13.62
C HIS A 33 -6.50 15.71 -13.71
N CYS A 34 -7.75 15.32 -13.41
CA CYS A 34 -8.21 13.93 -13.51
C CYS A 34 -9.74 13.84 -13.48
N ASP A 35 -10.30 12.67 -13.80
CA ASP A 35 -11.75 12.43 -13.89
C ASP A 35 -12.51 12.44 -12.53
N LYS A 36 -11.88 12.89 -11.45
CA LYS A 36 -12.52 12.95 -10.13
C LYS A 36 -13.41 14.19 -10.03
N ALA A 37 -14.60 13.98 -9.48
CA ALA A 37 -15.56 15.03 -9.19
C ALA A 37 -16.01 15.01 -7.73
N PHE A 38 -16.31 16.18 -7.19
CA PHE A 38 -16.66 16.45 -5.80
C PHE A 38 -18.05 17.08 -5.70
N ARG A 39 -18.74 16.84 -4.58
CA ARG A 39 -20.13 17.29 -4.35
C ARG A 39 -20.22 18.77 -4.00
N THR A 40 -19.25 19.29 -3.25
CA THR A 40 -19.08 20.73 -2.99
C THR A 40 -17.61 21.08 -2.78
N ILE A 41 -17.19 22.28 -3.21
CA ILE A 41 -15.86 22.84 -2.85
C ILE A 41 -15.83 23.29 -1.38
N GLN A 42 -16.96 23.74 -0.83
CA GLN A 42 -17.02 24.34 0.52
C GLN A 42 -17.26 23.35 1.67
N ILE A 43 -18.15 22.36 1.53
CA ILE A 43 -18.41 21.37 2.61
C ILE A 43 -17.28 20.34 2.66
N ASP A 44 -16.59 20.13 1.53
CA ASP A 44 -15.47 19.20 1.43
C ASP A 44 -14.15 19.86 1.00
N LYS A 45 -13.91 21.07 1.51
CA LYS A 45 -12.68 21.83 1.26
C LYS A 45 -11.43 21.01 1.62
N THR A 46 -11.49 20.24 2.69
CA THR A 46 -10.36 19.42 3.18
C THR A 46 -10.09 18.23 2.26
N ASN A 47 -11.10 17.49 1.77
CA ASN A 47 -10.81 16.38 0.85
C ASN A 47 -10.44 16.90 -0.54
N HIS A 48 -10.99 18.02 -0.99
CA HIS A 48 -10.56 18.65 -2.23
C HIS A 48 -9.10 19.08 -2.15
N ILE A 49 -8.68 19.80 -1.08
CA ILE A 49 -7.27 20.17 -0.87
C ILE A 49 -6.39 18.91 -0.79
N ARG A 50 -6.80 17.91 -0.02
CA ARG A 50 -6.06 16.64 0.09
C ARG A 50 -5.95 15.93 -1.27
N HIS A 51 -7.00 15.98 -2.08
CA HIS A 51 -6.97 15.45 -3.43
C HIS A 51 -5.98 16.22 -4.31
N MET A 52 -5.98 17.55 -4.27
CA MET A 52 -5.05 18.35 -5.07
C MET A 52 -3.59 18.04 -4.74
N ARG A 53 -3.27 17.68 -3.49
CA ARG A 53 -1.92 17.20 -3.11
C ARG A 53 -1.48 15.94 -3.86
N THR A 54 -2.39 15.16 -4.43
CA THR A 54 -2.00 14.01 -5.27
C THR A 54 -1.43 14.43 -6.62
N HIS A 55 -1.75 15.64 -7.08
CA HIS A 55 -1.24 16.19 -8.34
C HIS A 55 0.04 17.00 -8.12
N THR A 56 0.13 17.75 -7.02
CA THR A 56 1.30 18.59 -6.71
C THR A 56 2.43 17.83 -6.03
N ALA A 57 2.20 16.57 -5.62
CA ALA A 57 3.09 15.77 -4.78
C ALA A 57 3.48 16.43 -3.44
N GLU A 58 2.72 17.44 -3.00
CA GLU A 58 2.97 18.15 -1.74
C GLU A 58 2.73 17.23 -0.54
N LYS A 59 3.73 17.15 0.34
CA LYS A 59 3.73 16.29 1.53
C LYS A 59 4.01 17.14 2.79
N PRO A 60 3.01 17.91 3.28
CA PRO A 60 3.25 18.87 4.34
C PRO A 60 3.52 18.24 5.71
N TYR A 61 3.14 16.97 5.91
CA TYR A 61 3.29 16.30 7.20
C TYR A 61 4.61 15.53 7.27
N LYS A 62 5.62 16.13 7.87
CA LYS A 62 6.97 15.55 8.00
C LYS A 62 7.08 14.67 9.25
N CYS A 63 7.78 13.55 9.13
CA CYS A 63 8.16 12.73 10.27
C CYS A 63 9.28 13.40 11.07
N SER A 64 9.20 13.35 12.40
CA SER A 64 10.24 13.86 13.30
C SER A 64 11.44 12.92 13.46
N HIS A 65 11.31 11.65 13.07
CA HIS A 65 12.33 10.61 13.28
C HIS A 65 13.04 10.16 11.98
N CYS A 66 12.57 10.60 10.81
CA CYS A 66 13.20 10.29 9.52
C CYS A 66 12.74 11.26 8.42
N ASP A 67 13.37 11.21 7.25
CA ASP A 67 13.10 12.14 6.14
C ASP A 67 11.76 11.91 5.42
N LYS A 68 10.92 11.00 5.90
CA LYS A 68 9.64 10.70 5.26
C LYS A 68 8.60 11.78 5.55
N SER A 69 7.90 12.18 4.49
CA SER A 69 6.79 13.13 4.57
C SER A 69 5.52 12.55 3.94
N PHE A 70 4.35 13.00 4.39
CA PHE A 70 3.05 12.46 4.03
C PHE A 70 2.08 13.56 3.57
N THR A 71 1.12 13.17 2.74
CA THR A 71 0.09 14.06 2.18
C THR A 71 -1.07 14.34 3.15
N ASP A 72 -1.23 13.47 4.16
CA ASP A 72 -2.27 13.52 5.19
C ASP A 72 -1.65 13.23 6.57
N ASN A 73 -2.13 13.93 7.60
CA ASN A 73 -1.73 13.73 8.99
C ASN A 73 -2.03 12.29 9.45
N SER A 74 -3.14 11.70 8.99
CA SER A 74 -3.52 10.34 9.36
C SER A 74 -2.46 9.30 8.93
N TYR A 75 -1.84 9.51 7.77
CA TYR A 75 -0.75 8.67 7.30
C TYR A 75 0.53 8.89 8.10
N LEU A 76 0.82 10.13 8.51
CA LEU A 76 1.92 10.42 9.42
C LEU A 76 1.72 9.72 10.78
N THR A 77 0.53 9.81 11.38
CA THR A 77 0.23 9.15 12.66
C THR A 77 0.44 7.63 12.58
N ILE A 78 -0.05 6.97 11.52
CA ILE A 78 0.19 5.54 11.32
C ILE A 78 1.68 5.26 11.09
N HIS A 79 2.39 6.13 10.36
CA HIS A 79 3.82 5.98 10.11
C HIS A 79 4.64 6.07 11.40
N LEU A 80 4.31 7.00 12.31
CA LEU A 80 5.02 7.18 13.58
C LEU A 80 5.03 5.90 14.42
N ARG A 81 4.03 5.02 14.26
CA ARG A 81 3.98 3.71 14.90
C ARG A 81 5.12 2.77 14.51
N ILE A 82 5.78 3.01 13.38
CA ILE A 82 6.98 2.25 13.00
C ILE A 82 8.14 2.58 13.95
N HIS A 83 8.24 3.82 14.42
CA HIS A 83 9.28 4.26 15.35
C HIS A 83 8.98 3.87 16.79
N THR A 84 7.70 3.92 17.19
CA THR A 84 7.29 3.53 18.56
C THR A 84 7.06 2.03 18.73
N GLY A 85 6.89 1.29 17.63
CA GLY A 85 6.52 -0.13 17.66
C GLY A 85 5.04 -0.39 17.99
N GLU A 86 4.22 0.65 18.14
CA GLU A 86 2.81 0.52 18.52
C GLU A 86 2.01 -0.28 17.47
N LYS A 87 1.31 -1.32 17.91
CA LYS A 87 0.46 -2.16 17.05
C LYS A 87 -0.92 -2.36 17.70
N PRO A 88 -1.80 -1.34 17.65
CA PRO A 88 -3.05 -1.34 18.42
C PRO A 88 -4.08 -2.39 17.97
N TYR A 89 -3.93 -2.92 16.76
CA TYR A 89 -4.95 -3.73 16.13
C TYR A 89 -4.56 -5.20 16.20
N GLN A 90 -5.16 -5.94 17.12
CA GLN A 90 -4.93 -7.38 17.30
C GLN A 90 -5.85 -8.21 16.40
N CYS A 91 -5.33 -9.31 15.86
CA CYS A 91 -6.14 -10.30 15.17
C CYS A 91 -6.96 -11.13 16.16
N SER A 92 -8.23 -11.38 15.84
CA SER A 92 -9.11 -12.23 16.65
C SER A 92 -8.84 -13.73 16.51
N HIS A 93 -8.03 -14.14 15.54
CA HIS A 93 -7.76 -15.55 15.21
C HIS A 93 -6.31 -15.99 15.45
N CYS A 94 -5.41 -15.08 15.81
CA CYS A 94 -4.02 -15.37 16.16
C CYS A 94 -3.38 -14.20 16.91
N ASP A 95 -2.17 -14.40 17.44
CA ASP A 95 -1.47 -13.40 18.26
C ASP A 95 -0.86 -12.23 17.45
N ARG A 96 -1.12 -12.16 16.14
CA ARG A 96 -0.56 -11.10 15.30
C ARG A 96 -1.25 -9.75 15.57
N THR A 97 -0.42 -8.74 15.73
CA THR A 97 -0.85 -7.33 15.89
C THR A 97 -0.39 -6.47 14.72
N PHE A 98 -1.14 -5.41 14.43
CA PHE A 98 -0.96 -4.53 13.28
C PHE A 98 -1.00 -3.05 13.69
N SER A 99 -0.28 -2.21 12.95
CA SER A 99 -0.22 -0.76 13.16
C SER A 99 -1.37 0.00 12.49
N SER A 100 -2.16 -0.66 11.62
CA SER A 100 -3.32 -0.06 10.97
C SER A 100 -4.48 -1.05 10.82
N THR A 101 -5.71 -0.54 10.82
CA THR A 101 -6.94 -1.32 10.57
C THR A 101 -6.97 -1.94 9.18
N SER A 102 -6.46 -1.24 8.17
CA SER A 102 -6.35 -1.73 6.80
C SER A 102 -5.43 -2.95 6.70
N SER A 103 -4.30 -2.93 7.41
CA SER A 103 -3.38 -4.06 7.50
C SER A 103 -4.03 -5.26 8.19
N LEU A 104 -4.71 -5.03 9.32
CA LEU A 104 -5.47 -6.08 10.00
C LEU A 104 -6.55 -6.67 9.09
N ARG A 105 -7.34 -5.84 8.40
CA ARG A 105 -8.39 -6.31 7.48
C ARG A 105 -7.81 -7.16 6.35
N SER A 106 -6.69 -6.75 5.76
CA SER A 106 -6.02 -7.57 4.73
C SER A 106 -5.56 -8.90 5.31
N HIS A 107 -4.99 -8.88 6.52
CA HIS A 107 -4.57 -10.08 7.23
C HIS A 107 -5.73 -11.03 7.54
N LEU A 108 -6.90 -10.54 7.95
CA LEU A 108 -8.06 -11.39 8.24
C LEU A 108 -8.47 -12.27 7.04
N ARG A 109 -8.18 -11.83 5.80
CA ARG A 109 -8.37 -12.65 4.59
C ARG A 109 -7.50 -13.91 4.55
N THR A 110 -6.44 -14.00 5.36
CA THR A 110 -5.65 -15.23 5.48
C THR A 110 -6.38 -16.30 6.26
N HIS A 111 -7.24 -15.90 7.21
CA HIS A 111 -8.07 -16.82 7.98
C HIS A 111 -9.34 -17.22 7.21
N THR A 112 -10.02 -16.26 6.58
CA THR A 112 -11.26 -16.54 5.83
C THR A 112 -11.02 -17.19 4.47
N GLY A 113 -9.80 -17.09 3.93
CA GLY A 113 -9.49 -17.55 2.57
C GLY A 113 -10.03 -16.64 1.46
N GLU A 114 -10.68 -15.52 1.80
CA GLU A 114 -11.26 -14.58 0.84
C GLU A 114 -10.19 -14.05 -0.15
N LYS A 115 -10.48 -14.15 -1.45
CA LYS A 115 -9.60 -13.68 -2.53
C LYS A 115 -10.39 -12.77 -3.50
N PRO A 116 -10.62 -11.50 -3.14
CA PRO A 116 -11.51 -10.62 -3.91
C PRO A 116 -10.97 -10.25 -5.29
N PHE A 117 -9.64 -10.30 -5.47
CA PHE A 117 -8.98 -9.77 -6.66
C PHE A 117 -8.74 -10.90 -7.66
N LYS A 118 -9.63 -11.03 -8.64
CA LYS A 118 -9.59 -12.09 -9.65
C LYS A 118 -8.76 -11.65 -10.85
N CYS A 119 -7.98 -12.58 -11.41
CA CYS A 119 -7.36 -12.38 -12.71
C CYS A 119 -8.37 -12.65 -13.82
N ASN A 120 -8.40 -11.79 -14.84
CA ASN A 120 -9.28 -11.99 -15.99
C ASN A 120 -8.66 -12.90 -17.07
N ASN A 121 -7.35 -13.13 -17.01
CA ASN A 121 -6.60 -13.95 -17.99
C ASN A 121 -6.39 -15.39 -17.51
N CYS A 122 -6.73 -15.71 -16.27
CA CYS A 122 -6.66 -17.08 -15.74
C CYS A 122 -7.55 -17.26 -14.50
N LYS A 123 -7.70 -18.49 -14.00
CA LYS A 123 -8.55 -18.82 -12.84
C LYS A 123 -7.97 -18.38 -11.47
N MET A 124 -6.84 -17.67 -11.44
CA MET A 124 -6.19 -17.26 -10.20
C MET A 124 -6.89 -16.07 -9.55
N SER A 125 -6.98 -16.10 -8.21
CA SER A 125 -7.51 -15.01 -7.40
C SER A 125 -6.58 -14.71 -6.22
N PHE A 126 -6.56 -13.46 -5.78
CA PHE A 126 -5.61 -12.93 -4.81
C PHE A 126 -6.31 -12.20 -3.67
N ARG A 127 -5.63 -12.15 -2.50
CA ARG A 127 -6.14 -11.49 -1.30
C ARG A 127 -5.95 -9.96 -1.36
N GLU A 128 -4.99 -9.51 -2.15
CA GLU A 128 -4.62 -8.10 -2.30
C GLU A 128 -4.43 -7.73 -3.77
N ASN A 129 -4.77 -6.48 -4.11
CA ASN A 129 -4.61 -5.96 -5.47
C ASN A 129 -3.15 -6.00 -5.94
N ILE A 130 -2.18 -5.66 -5.08
CA ILE A 130 -0.76 -5.68 -5.44
C ILE A 130 -0.28 -7.07 -5.88
N GLN A 131 -0.87 -8.13 -5.31
CA GLN A 131 -0.56 -9.50 -5.69
C GLN A 131 -1.12 -9.80 -7.09
N LEU A 132 -2.34 -9.33 -7.40
CA LEU A 132 -2.93 -9.42 -8.73
C LEU A 132 -2.11 -8.63 -9.77
N THR A 133 -1.77 -7.37 -9.49
CA THR A 133 -0.94 -6.54 -10.38
C THR A 133 0.39 -7.22 -10.69
N ARG A 134 1.07 -7.73 -9.66
CA ARG A 134 2.35 -8.44 -9.83
C ARG A 134 2.18 -9.73 -10.62
N HIS A 135 1.11 -10.49 -10.36
CA HIS A 135 0.79 -11.67 -11.14
C HIS A 135 0.50 -11.33 -12.61
N PHE A 136 -0.16 -10.21 -12.88
CA PHE A 136 -0.53 -9.77 -14.23
C PHE A 136 0.71 -9.56 -15.12
N ARG A 137 1.86 -9.21 -14.53
CA ARG A 137 3.16 -9.14 -15.23
C ARG A 137 3.57 -10.46 -15.90
N ARG A 138 3.08 -11.60 -15.42
CA ARG A 138 3.31 -12.90 -16.07
C ARG A 138 2.55 -13.03 -17.40
N HIS A 139 1.41 -12.36 -17.52
CA HIS A 139 0.63 -12.36 -18.76
C HIS A 139 1.17 -11.33 -19.76
N THR A 140 1.57 -10.15 -19.28
CA THR A 140 2.07 -9.07 -20.14
C THR A 140 3.56 -9.20 -20.48
N GLY A 141 4.32 -9.97 -19.70
CA GLY A 141 5.78 -10.03 -19.80
C GLY A 141 6.48 -8.79 -19.26
N GLU A 142 5.76 -7.87 -18.63
CA GLU A 142 6.29 -6.61 -18.12
C GLU A 142 7.40 -6.84 -17.07
N LYS A 143 8.57 -6.22 -17.29
CA LYS A 143 9.74 -6.28 -16.41
C LYS A 143 10.22 -4.88 -16.04
N PRO A 144 9.54 -4.19 -15.10
CA PRO A 144 9.78 -2.76 -14.85
C PRO A 144 11.14 -2.45 -14.22
N TYR A 145 11.80 -3.45 -13.65
CA TYR A 145 13.01 -3.25 -12.87
C TYR A 145 14.22 -3.57 -13.72
N GLN A 146 14.84 -2.53 -14.28
CA GLN A 146 16.04 -2.64 -15.09
C GLN A 146 17.31 -2.56 -14.22
N CYS A 147 18.30 -3.38 -14.55
CA CYS A 147 19.63 -3.28 -13.95
C CYS A 147 20.37 -2.05 -14.49
N SER A 148 21.00 -1.28 -13.61
CA SER A 148 21.79 -0.11 -14.01
C SER A 148 23.16 -0.47 -14.58
N GLN A 149 23.60 -1.73 -14.43
CA GLN A 149 24.94 -2.19 -14.82
C GLN A 149 24.92 -3.16 -16.02
N CYS A 150 23.75 -3.58 -16.48
CA CYS A 150 23.59 -4.43 -17.67
C CYS A 150 22.14 -4.39 -18.19
N ASP A 151 21.88 -4.99 -19.35
CA ASP A 151 20.55 -4.95 -20.01
C ASP A 151 19.50 -5.88 -19.38
N LYS A 152 19.80 -6.54 -18.26
CA LYS A 152 18.86 -7.46 -17.62
C LYS A 152 17.72 -6.70 -16.94
N THR A 153 16.50 -7.14 -17.22
CA THR A 153 15.27 -6.62 -16.62
C THR A 153 14.56 -7.71 -15.82
N PHE A 154 13.84 -7.28 -14.77
CA PHE A 154 13.17 -8.15 -13.82
C PHE A 154 11.72 -7.72 -13.59
N SER A 155 10.84 -8.68 -13.35
CA SER A 155 9.43 -8.43 -13.02
C SER A 155 9.22 -8.00 -11.57
N HIS A 156 10.20 -8.27 -10.69
CA HIS A 156 10.16 -8.01 -9.26
C HIS A 156 11.45 -7.29 -8.81
N ASN A 157 11.31 -6.27 -7.94
CA ASN A 157 12.45 -5.52 -7.41
C ASN A 157 13.42 -6.40 -6.61
N SER A 158 12.91 -7.36 -5.83
CA SER A 158 13.74 -8.31 -5.06
C SER A 158 14.71 -9.08 -5.95
N ASN A 159 14.29 -9.42 -7.16
CA ASN A 159 15.11 -10.16 -8.11
C ASN A 159 16.20 -9.26 -8.69
N LEU A 160 15.87 -7.99 -8.96
CA LEU A 160 16.87 -6.98 -9.33
C LEU A 160 17.88 -6.79 -8.18
N THR A 161 17.44 -6.61 -6.94
CA THR A 161 18.33 -6.45 -5.78
C THR A 161 19.26 -7.65 -5.62
N SER A 162 18.75 -8.87 -5.75
CA SER A 162 19.58 -10.07 -5.68
C SER A 162 20.58 -10.12 -6.85
N HIS A 163 20.12 -9.79 -8.06
CA HIS A 163 20.98 -9.70 -9.23
C HIS A 163 22.09 -8.66 -9.06
N LEU A 164 21.84 -7.50 -8.45
CA LEU A 164 22.87 -6.47 -8.25
C LEU A 164 24.07 -7.00 -7.44
N ARG A 165 23.87 -7.98 -6.56
CA ARG A 165 24.97 -8.66 -5.83
C ARG A 165 25.90 -9.47 -6.73
N THR A 166 25.50 -9.78 -7.97
CA THR A 166 26.38 -10.41 -8.94
C THR A 166 27.44 -9.45 -9.48
N HIS A 167 27.19 -8.14 -9.39
CA HIS A 167 28.14 -7.13 -9.83
C HIS A 167 29.05 -6.64 -8.71
N THR A 168 28.59 -6.68 -7.45
CA THR A 168 29.35 -6.21 -6.28
C THR A 168 30.11 -7.31 -5.54
N GLU A 169 29.97 -8.57 -5.98
CA GLU A 169 30.44 -9.78 -5.28
C GLU A 169 29.98 -9.96 -3.82
N GLU A 170 29.04 -9.13 -3.36
CA GLU A 170 28.55 -9.12 -1.98
C GLU A 170 27.90 -10.46 -1.62
N LYS A 171 28.39 -11.10 -0.55
CA LYS A 171 27.90 -12.38 -0.01
C LYS A 171 27.47 -12.21 1.45
N PRO A 172 26.31 -11.57 1.70
CA PRO A 172 25.90 -11.22 3.07
C PRO A 172 25.46 -12.42 3.91
N PHE A 173 25.26 -13.60 3.30
CA PHE A 173 24.77 -14.78 4.02
C PHE A 173 25.91 -15.73 4.32
N GLN A 174 26.51 -15.60 5.50
CA GLN A 174 27.58 -16.46 5.98
C GLN A 174 27.04 -17.75 6.59
N CYS A 175 27.74 -18.87 6.36
CA CYS A 175 27.52 -20.13 7.05
C CYS A 175 28.11 -20.08 8.46
N ASN A 176 27.37 -20.58 9.45
CA ASN A 176 27.87 -20.63 10.83
C ASN A 176 28.76 -21.86 11.10
N ASN A 177 28.72 -22.86 10.21
CA ASN A 177 29.46 -24.11 10.36
C ASN A 177 30.74 -24.15 9.51
N CYS A 178 30.97 -23.17 8.63
CA CYS A 178 32.19 -23.05 7.84
C CYS A 178 32.37 -21.62 7.28
N GLU A 179 33.53 -21.32 6.68
CA GLU A 179 33.87 -19.98 6.17
C GLU A 179 33.16 -19.57 4.86
N LYS A 180 32.17 -20.34 4.41
CA LYS A 180 31.48 -20.07 3.14
C LYS A 180 30.40 -19.01 3.32
N SER A 181 30.39 -18.05 2.40
CA SER A 181 29.35 -17.02 2.29
C SER A 181 28.65 -17.07 0.93
N PHE A 182 27.38 -16.69 0.92
CA PHE A 182 26.48 -16.80 -0.22
C PHE A 182 25.80 -15.48 -0.54
N ARG A 183 25.39 -15.31 -1.80
CA ARG A 183 24.69 -14.10 -2.29
C ARG A 183 23.20 -14.12 -1.96
N GLU A 184 22.64 -15.32 -1.80
CA GLU A 184 21.23 -15.55 -1.50
C GLU A 184 21.03 -16.51 -0.33
N ILE A 185 19.99 -16.26 0.47
CA ILE A 185 19.63 -17.12 1.61
C ILE A 185 19.30 -18.54 1.17
N VAL A 186 18.68 -18.74 0.00
CA VAL A 186 18.35 -20.08 -0.52
C VAL A 186 19.61 -20.91 -0.82
N GLN A 187 20.70 -20.26 -1.22
CA GLN A 187 22.00 -20.92 -1.43
C GLN A 187 22.59 -21.33 -0.08
N LEU A 188 22.52 -20.47 0.93
CA LEU A 188 22.91 -20.82 2.30
C LEU A 188 22.05 -21.97 2.84
N THR A 189 20.71 -21.89 2.76
CA THR A 189 19.82 -22.96 3.23
C THR A 189 20.12 -24.30 2.56
N SER A 190 20.34 -24.30 1.24
CA SER A 190 20.75 -25.51 0.51
C SER A 190 22.13 -26.01 0.97
N HIS A 191 23.08 -25.10 1.19
CA HIS A 191 24.39 -25.44 1.73
C HIS A 191 24.31 -26.04 3.14
N MET A 192 23.44 -25.52 4.00
CA MET A 192 23.29 -25.98 5.39
C MET A 192 22.87 -27.45 5.49
N ARG A 193 22.13 -27.96 4.50
CA ARG A 193 21.74 -29.38 4.44
C ARG A 193 22.93 -30.33 4.48
N ARG A 194 24.05 -29.91 3.88
CA ARG A 194 25.32 -30.66 3.89
C ARG A 194 25.95 -30.78 5.28
N HIS A 195 25.60 -29.89 6.22
CA HIS A 195 26.07 -29.96 7.61
C HIS A 195 25.11 -30.76 8.50
N THR A 196 23.83 -30.81 8.14
CA THR A 196 22.81 -31.55 8.89
C THR A 196 22.62 -32.99 8.41
N GLY A 197 23.25 -33.38 7.30
CA GLY A 197 23.17 -34.75 6.76
C GLY A 197 21.85 -35.06 6.06
N GLU A 198 21.08 -34.04 5.68
CA GLU A 198 19.86 -34.12 4.86
C GLU A 198 20.15 -33.75 3.39
#